data_AF-A0A7C3WVM2-F1
#
_entry.id   AF-A0A7C3WVM2-F1
#
_cell.length_a   1.000
_cell.length_b   1.000
_cell.length_c   1.000
_cell.angle_alpha   90.00
_cell.angle_beta   90.00
_cell.angle_gamma   90.00
#
_symmetry.space_group_name_H-M   'P 1'
#
loop_
_entity.id
_entity.type
_entity.pdbx_description
1 polymer ?
#
loop_
_entity_poly.entity_id
_entity_poly.type
_entity_poly.pdbx_seq_one_letter_code
_entity_poly.pdbx_strand_id
1 'polypeptide(L)'
;MYGSTWVVTREKAERIREELIKRGGIEENPKNIYEIWRIRLGNSTFIYYTSNKLYSTPSNEISEIWELIDLIIKSENSNFKNYLLGFDETGKGEPFGPLVLAGVMIPKEILKNISLEFSSSDTKKKHNYEYWEKLLFYLNSIENLKYKIDLIMPREIDRFNINMLMDLAYEKLLSILIHNVSFKDLRIVIDNYGIGNTLNRYLEGIKEKGAEIITISDSEDRFIEAKLASFIAKAHREKFLKKISEIYRIEEEIIKGNLSDIYVRDRFLQYKNQDFWFVRRSFGEKKIKEKPSFINMIDEEGRVLCFYCGRVSYQAILDNHKFKCLYCGKEIKDLELALKYKYGVIRIEDKRVIEMILDILKHKNILDGFNFILPEDSLQAFLPFRDMGRILIETKNSYPTCIELNLQGDSIVFSLIRNV
;
A
#
# COMPACT_ATOMS: atom_id res chain seq x y z
N MET A 1 -11.20 -26.51 14.19
CA MET A 1 -10.52 -25.30 14.73
C MET A 1 -9.05 -25.39 14.38
N TYR A 2 -8.45 -24.30 13.92
CA TYR A 2 -7.01 -24.20 13.67
C TYR A 2 -6.30 -23.81 14.99
N GLY A 3 -5.02 -24.18 15.13
CA GLY A 3 -4.21 -23.76 16.28
C GLY A 3 -3.90 -22.26 16.24
N SER A 4 -3.52 -21.70 17.38
CA SER A 4 -3.19 -20.28 17.52
C SER A 4 -1.68 -20.06 17.52
N THR A 5 -1.23 -18.93 17.00
CA THR A 5 0.19 -18.57 16.91
C THR A 5 0.38 -17.12 17.33
N TRP A 6 1.44 -16.86 18.09
CA TRP A 6 1.88 -15.53 18.49
C TRP A 6 3.37 -15.35 18.19
N VAL A 7 3.79 -14.10 18.01
CA VAL A 7 5.21 -13.73 18.07
C VAL A 7 5.41 -13.01 19.40
N VAL A 8 6.23 -13.60 20.27
CA VAL A 8 6.44 -13.11 21.63
C VAL A 8 7.91 -13.08 21.96
N THR A 9 8.36 -12.01 22.59
CA THR A 9 9.73 -11.90 23.12
C THR A 9 9.98 -13.01 24.15
N ARG A 10 11.24 -13.43 24.33
CA ARG A 10 11.60 -14.45 25.32
C ARG A 10 11.06 -14.17 26.73
N GLU A 11 11.13 -12.92 27.19
CA GLU A 11 10.60 -12.52 28.50
C GLU A 11 9.07 -12.76 28.62
N LYS A 12 8.30 -12.29 27.64
CA LYS A 12 6.85 -12.58 27.53
C LYS A 12 6.57 -14.07 27.43
N ALA A 13 7.37 -14.81 26.68
CA ALA A 13 7.23 -16.26 26.54
C ALA A 13 7.40 -16.96 27.89
N GLU A 14 8.38 -16.56 28.71
CA GLU A 14 8.56 -17.10 30.06
C GLU A 14 7.38 -16.75 30.97
N ARG A 15 6.86 -15.51 30.91
CA ARG A 15 5.68 -15.13 31.69
C ARG A 15 4.43 -15.92 31.30
N ILE A 16 4.25 -16.17 29.99
CA ILE A 16 3.18 -17.06 29.48
C ILE A 16 3.41 -18.48 29.97
N ARG A 17 4.64 -18.98 29.91
CA ARG A 17 5.02 -20.31 30.39
C ARG A 17 4.63 -20.51 31.86
N GLU A 18 4.96 -19.55 32.73
CA GLU A 18 4.57 -19.57 34.14
C GLU A 18 3.06 -19.61 34.34
N GLU A 19 2.32 -18.82 33.57
CA GLU A 19 0.87 -18.70 33.71
C GLU A 19 0.12 -19.94 33.21
N LEU A 20 0.67 -20.63 32.20
CA LEU A 20 0.22 -21.94 31.74
C LEU A 20 0.47 -23.02 32.81
N ILE A 21 1.65 -23.03 33.43
CA ILE A 21 1.99 -23.98 34.51
C ILE A 21 1.06 -23.78 35.71
N LYS A 22 0.80 -22.53 36.12
CA LYS A 22 -0.14 -22.24 37.23
C LYS A 22 -1.55 -22.77 37.01
N ARG A 23 -1.97 -22.94 35.75
CA ARG A 23 -3.28 -23.50 35.37
C ARG A 23 -3.26 -25.03 35.20
N GLY A 24 -2.20 -25.68 35.66
CA GLY A 24 -2.05 -27.14 35.57
C GLY A 24 -1.39 -27.60 34.28
N GLY A 25 -0.71 -26.71 33.56
CA GLY A 25 0.08 -27.07 32.39
C GLY A 25 1.27 -27.94 32.79
N ILE A 26 1.46 -29.05 32.09
CA ILE A 26 2.56 -29.99 32.31
C ILE A 26 3.64 -29.69 31.28
N GLU A 27 4.84 -29.37 31.75
CA GLU A 27 5.98 -29.17 30.87
C GLU A 27 6.49 -30.50 30.32
N GLU A 28 6.76 -30.52 29.02
CA GLU A 28 7.32 -31.65 28.31
C GLU A 28 8.69 -31.29 27.75
N ASN A 29 9.49 -32.32 27.51
CA ASN A 29 10.76 -32.13 26.81
C ASN A 29 10.51 -31.60 25.37
N PRO A 30 11.25 -30.57 24.94
CA PRO A 30 11.30 -30.14 23.55
C PRO A 30 11.58 -31.30 22.60
N LYS A 31 10.88 -31.35 21.46
CA LYS A 31 11.03 -32.48 20.50
C LYS A 31 12.13 -32.26 19.47
N ASN A 32 12.60 -31.02 19.30
CA ASN A 32 13.64 -30.67 18.35
C ASN A 32 14.42 -29.43 18.83
N ILE A 33 15.54 -29.14 18.18
CA ILE A 33 16.47 -28.06 18.55
C ILE A 33 15.88 -26.65 18.43
N TYR A 34 14.75 -26.49 17.73
CA TYR A 34 14.11 -25.19 17.55
C TYR A 34 13.08 -24.90 18.63
N GLU A 35 12.67 -25.89 19.42
CA GLU A 35 11.74 -25.75 20.53
C GLU A 35 12.52 -25.35 21.80
N ILE A 36 12.19 -24.19 22.38
CA ILE A 36 12.76 -23.75 23.66
C ILE A 36 12.04 -24.42 24.82
N TRP A 37 10.70 -24.42 24.79
CA TRP A 37 9.88 -25.10 25.78
C TRP A 37 8.57 -25.60 25.16
N ARG A 38 7.98 -26.62 25.81
CA ARG A 38 6.76 -27.27 25.39
C ARG A 38 5.88 -27.54 26.61
N ILE A 39 4.63 -27.11 26.59
CA ILE A 39 3.68 -27.33 27.68
C ILE A 39 2.40 -27.95 27.13
N ARG A 40 1.91 -29.00 27.78
CA ARG A 40 0.57 -29.54 27.55
C ARG A 40 -0.39 -29.04 28.61
N LEU A 41 -1.48 -28.42 28.19
CA LEU A 41 -2.56 -27.96 29.06
C LEU A 41 -3.89 -28.46 28.47
N GLY A 42 -4.55 -29.38 29.19
CA GLY A 42 -5.68 -30.14 28.66
C GLY A 42 -5.31 -30.87 27.36
N ASN A 43 -6.16 -30.73 26.34
CA ASN A 43 -5.94 -31.29 25.00
C ASN A 43 -5.12 -30.37 24.06
N SER A 44 -4.60 -29.25 24.57
CA SER A 44 -3.75 -28.34 23.79
C SER A 44 -2.28 -28.46 24.18
N THR A 45 -1.40 -28.30 23.19
CA THR A 45 0.05 -28.17 23.38
C THR A 45 0.48 -26.78 22.96
N PHE A 46 1.19 -26.10 23.84
CA PHE A 46 1.87 -24.83 23.63
C PHE A 46 3.36 -25.08 23.40
N ILE A 47 3.94 -24.45 22.38
CA ILE A 47 5.32 -24.64 21.96
C ILE A 47 5.92 -23.28 21.65
N TYR A 48 7.02 -22.93 22.32
CA TYR A 48 7.77 -21.72 22.01
C TYR A 48 9.07 -22.06 21.29
N TYR A 49 9.36 -21.31 20.22
CA TYR A 49 10.47 -21.58 19.32
C TYR A 49 11.58 -20.54 19.44
N THR A 50 12.78 -20.89 19.01
CA THR A 50 13.93 -19.99 18.89
C THR A 50 13.69 -18.80 17.96
N SER A 51 12.70 -18.89 17.07
CA SER A 51 12.24 -17.80 16.20
C SER A 51 11.31 -16.78 16.87
N ASN A 52 11.14 -16.84 18.20
CA ASN A 52 10.15 -16.07 18.97
C ASN A 52 8.68 -16.40 18.66
N LYS A 53 8.43 -17.49 17.94
CA LYS A 53 7.08 -17.99 17.67
C LYS A 53 6.57 -18.80 18.86
N LEU A 54 5.38 -18.49 19.35
CA LEU A 54 4.61 -19.34 20.27
C LEU A 54 3.44 -19.95 19.49
N TYR A 55 3.27 -21.25 19.55
CA TYR A 55 2.19 -21.98 18.87
C TYR A 55 1.37 -22.77 19.88
N SER A 56 0.05 -22.81 19.71
CA SER A 56 -0.88 -23.62 20.49
C SER A 56 -1.72 -24.49 19.56
N THR A 57 -1.80 -25.79 19.83
CA THR A 57 -2.71 -26.67 19.08
C THR A 57 -4.17 -26.36 19.43
N PRO A 58 -5.11 -26.56 18.49
CA PRO A 58 -6.52 -26.28 18.73
C PRO A 58 -7.10 -27.17 19.84
N SER A 59 -7.98 -26.59 20.66
CA SER A 59 -8.78 -27.32 21.65
C SER A 59 -10.04 -26.51 21.98
N ASN A 60 -11.16 -27.18 22.25
CA ASN A 60 -12.44 -26.53 22.56
C ASN A 60 -12.46 -25.88 23.96
N GLU A 61 -11.50 -26.22 24.82
CA GLU A 61 -11.46 -25.82 26.23
C GLU A 61 -10.41 -24.74 26.52
N ILE A 62 -9.75 -24.20 25.49
CA ILE A 62 -8.53 -23.39 25.65
C ILE A 62 -8.73 -21.91 25.27
N SER A 63 -9.95 -21.51 24.90
CA SER A 63 -10.28 -20.15 24.43
C SER A 63 -9.89 -19.08 25.46
N GLU A 64 -10.20 -19.30 26.73
CA GLU A 64 -9.87 -18.37 27.83
C GLU A 64 -8.34 -18.22 28.02
N ILE A 65 -7.58 -19.29 27.75
CA ILE A 65 -6.11 -19.25 27.82
C ILE A 65 -5.54 -18.43 26.67
N TRP A 66 -6.10 -18.57 25.46
CA TRP A 66 -5.69 -17.75 24.33
C TRP A 66 -5.97 -16.27 24.59
N GLU A 67 -7.14 -15.94 25.15
CA GLU A 67 -7.46 -14.57 25.57
C GLU A 67 -6.50 -14.05 26.64
N LEU A 68 -6.10 -14.89 27.60
CA LEU A 68 -5.11 -14.54 28.62
C LEU A 68 -3.72 -14.33 28.01
N ILE A 69 -3.29 -15.16 27.07
CA ILE A 69 -2.01 -14.98 26.37
C ILE A 69 -2.04 -13.66 25.62
N ASP A 70 -3.14 -13.39 24.91
CA ASP A 70 -3.36 -12.11 24.26
C ASP A 70 -3.30 -10.96 25.27
N LEU A 71 -3.89 -11.11 26.45
CA LEU A 71 -3.83 -10.12 27.53
C LEU A 71 -2.41 -9.94 28.07
N ILE A 72 -1.61 -10.98 28.24
CA ILE A 72 -0.21 -10.86 28.69
C ILE A 72 0.61 -10.11 27.65
N ILE A 73 0.45 -10.50 26.38
CA ILE A 73 1.04 -9.80 25.25
C ILE A 73 0.59 -8.33 25.24
N LYS A 74 -0.68 -8.07 25.60
CA LYS A 74 -1.31 -6.74 25.71
C LYS A 74 -1.02 -5.97 26.99
N SER A 75 -0.62 -6.59 28.10
CA SER A 75 -0.51 -5.92 29.40
C SER A 75 0.71 -5.01 29.49
N GLU A 76 1.65 -5.13 28.55
CA GLU A 76 2.72 -4.15 28.28
C GLU A 76 2.42 -3.22 27.09
N ASN A 77 1.24 -3.33 26.47
CA ASN A 77 0.77 -2.40 25.43
C ASN A 77 0.24 -1.08 26.01
N SER A 78 0.54 -0.78 27.29
CA SER A 78 0.36 0.54 27.90
C SER A 78 1.12 1.64 27.16
N ASN A 79 2.07 1.29 26.28
CA ASN A 79 2.86 2.22 25.46
C ASN A 79 2.47 2.32 23.97
N PHE A 80 1.39 1.69 23.50
CA PHE A 80 0.95 1.97 22.12
C PHE A 80 0.44 3.41 22.02
N LYS A 81 0.99 4.11 21.04
CA LYS A 81 0.47 5.34 20.44
C LYS A 81 -1.00 5.15 20.03
N ASN A 82 -1.79 6.22 20.01
CA ASN A 82 -3.23 6.11 19.72
C ASN A 82 -3.51 5.65 18.28
N TYR A 83 -2.58 5.89 17.37
CA TYR A 83 -2.66 5.45 15.98
C TYR A 83 -1.41 4.67 15.59
N LEU A 84 -1.62 3.47 15.06
CA LEU A 84 -0.59 2.61 14.49
C LEU A 84 -0.69 2.69 12.96
N LEU A 85 0.37 3.14 12.31
CA LEU A 85 0.44 3.21 10.86
C LEU A 85 1.43 2.18 10.33
N GLY A 86 1.00 1.39 9.36
CA GLY A 86 1.83 0.40 8.69
C GLY A 86 1.83 0.59 7.19
N PHE A 87 2.96 0.30 6.58
CA PHE A 87 3.18 0.47 5.15
C PHE A 87 3.88 -0.76 4.58
N ASP A 88 3.41 -1.20 3.42
CA ASP A 88 4.04 -2.28 2.66
C ASP A 88 3.66 -2.20 1.18
N GLU A 89 4.42 -2.90 0.34
CA GLU A 89 4.20 -2.96 -1.10
C GLU A 89 4.16 -4.38 -1.65
N THR A 90 3.48 -4.55 -2.77
CA THR A 90 3.49 -5.82 -3.49
C THR A 90 3.73 -5.63 -4.98
N GLY A 91 4.41 -6.62 -5.56
CA GLY A 91 4.69 -6.66 -6.99
C GLY A 91 6.04 -6.04 -7.37
N LYS A 92 6.95 -5.72 -6.45
CA LYS A 92 8.27 -5.13 -6.77
C LYS A 92 9.07 -6.03 -7.72
N GLY A 93 9.08 -7.33 -7.46
CA GLY A 93 9.80 -8.35 -8.24
C GLY A 93 9.00 -8.96 -9.40
N GLU A 94 7.88 -8.38 -9.80
CA GLU A 94 6.98 -8.98 -10.78
C GLU A 94 7.05 -8.30 -12.16
N PRO A 95 6.94 -9.05 -13.28
CA PRO A 95 7.02 -8.49 -14.64
C PRO A 95 5.72 -7.83 -15.11
N PHE A 96 4.58 -8.18 -14.50
CA PHE A 96 3.25 -7.71 -14.90
C PHE A 96 2.55 -6.90 -13.79
N GLY A 97 1.73 -5.95 -14.22
CA GLY A 97 0.92 -5.08 -13.40
C GLY A 97 1.69 -3.97 -12.67
N PRO A 98 0.96 -3.01 -12.09
CA PRO A 98 1.54 -1.96 -11.25
C PRO A 98 2.20 -2.54 -10.00
N LEU A 99 3.17 -1.81 -9.45
CA LEU A 99 3.54 -1.98 -8.05
C LEU A 99 2.44 -1.30 -7.21
N VAL A 100 1.89 -2.04 -6.25
CA VAL A 100 0.81 -1.55 -5.38
C VAL A 100 1.42 -1.30 -4.00
N LEU A 101 1.31 -0.08 -3.50
CA LEU A 101 1.73 0.29 -2.16
C LEU A 101 0.47 0.51 -1.33
N ALA A 102 0.51 0.11 -0.06
CA ALA A 102 -0.57 0.35 0.88
C ALA A 102 -0.06 1.04 2.13
N GLY A 103 -0.89 1.93 2.68
CA GLY A 103 -0.75 2.47 4.02
C GLY A 103 -2.03 2.22 4.80
N VAL A 104 -1.90 1.76 6.04
CA VAL A 104 -3.01 1.45 6.94
C VAL A 104 -2.82 2.24 8.21
N MET A 105 -3.89 2.86 8.71
CA MET A 105 -3.94 3.50 10.02
C MET A 105 -4.99 2.81 10.88
N ILE A 106 -4.52 2.26 12.01
CA ILE A 106 -5.31 1.54 12.99
C ILE A 106 -5.38 2.39 14.27
N PRO A 107 -6.55 2.94 14.62
CA PRO A 107 -6.79 3.44 15.96
C PRO A 107 -6.62 2.32 17.00
N LYS A 108 -5.94 2.61 18.10
CA LYS A 108 -5.67 1.66 19.20
C LYS A 108 -6.94 0.99 19.73
N GLU A 109 -8.04 1.72 19.77
CA GLU A 109 -9.35 1.28 20.26
C GLU A 109 -9.93 0.10 19.46
N ILE A 110 -9.67 0.07 18.15
CA ILE A 110 -10.21 -0.95 17.25
C ILE A 110 -9.27 -2.12 17.05
N LEU A 111 -8.05 -2.07 17.61
CA LEU A 111 -7.05 -3.11 17.43
C LEU A 111 -7.58 -4.49 17.86
N LYS A 112 -8.45 -4.54 18.87
CA LYS A 112 -9.13 -5.76 19.34
C LYS A 112 -10.16 -6.33 18.36
N ASN A 113 -10.70 -5.50 17.47
CA ASN A 113 -11.72 -5.87 16.48
C ASN A 113 -11.11 -6.49 15.22
N ILE A 114 -9.80 -6.30 15.02
CA ILE A 114 -9.05 -6.87 13.89
C ILE A 114 -8.81 -8.34 14.22
N SER A 115 -9.46 -9.24 13.47
CA SER A 115 -9.50 -10.66 13.81
C SER A 115 -8.11 -11.31 13.85
N LEU A 116 -7.96 -12.33 14.70
CA LEU A 116 -6.75 -13.16 14.80
C LEU A 116 -6.47 -13.97 13.52
N GLU A 117 -7.40 -14.04 12.57
CA GLU A 117 -7.15 -14.64 11.27
C GLU A 117 -6.07 -13.86 10.49
N PHE A 118 -5.92 -12.56 10.76
CA PHE A 118 -4.86 -11.73 10.23
C PHE A 118 -3.51 -11.94 10.93
N SER A 119 -3.47 -12.43 12.18
CA SER A 119 -2.20 -12.70 12.89
C SER A 119 -1.55 -14.02 12.46
N SER A 120 -2.32 -14.99 11.98
CA SER A 120 -1.88 -16.37 11.71
C SER A 120 -1.80 -16.76 10.23
N SER A 121 -2.36 -15.95 9.33
CA SER A 121 -2.33 -16.23 7.89
C SER A 121 -0.91 -16.04 7.33
N ASP A 122 -0.40 -17.15 6.80
CA ASP A 122 0.85 -17.27 6.06
C ASP A 122 0.65 -16.54 4.72
N THR A 123 1.11 -15.28 4.62
CA THR A 123 1.05 -14.44 3.40
C THR A 123 1.61 -15.16 2.17
N LYS A 124 2.40 -16.22 2.38
CA LYS A 124 3.09 -17.05 1.39
C LYS A 124 2.23 -18.16 0.78
N LYS A 125 1.03 -18.45 1.30
CA LYS A 125 0.11 -19.41 0.67
C LYS A 125 -0.61 -18.79 -0.52
N LYS A 126 -0.79 -19.59 -1.59
CA LYS A 126 -1.64 -19.20 -2.73
C LYS A 126 -3.09 -19.19 -2.26
N HIS A 127 -3.71 -18.02 -2.27
CA HIS A 127 -5.13 -17.84 -1.99
C HIS A 127 -5.88 -17.58 -3.30
N ASN A 128 -7.13 -18.05 -3.38
CA ASN A 128 -7.99 -17.75 -4.52
C ASN A 128 -8.47 -16.28 -4.48
N TYR A 129 -9.04 -15.80 -5.58
CA TYR A 129 -9.55 -14.44 -5.67
C TYR A 129 -10.67 -14.14 -4.66
N GLU A 130 -11.56 -15.11 -4.41
CA GLU A 130 -12.67 -14.97 -3.47
C GLU A 130 -12.20 -14.69 -2.04
N TYR A 131 -11.06 -15.26 -1.63
CA TYR A 131 -10.42 -14.96 -0.35
C TYR A 131 -10.04 -13.47 -0.25
N TRP A 132 -9.41 -12.91 -1.28
CA TRP A 132 -8.99 -11.51 -1.29
C TRP A 132 -10.17 -10.54 -1.32
N GLU A 133 -11.26 -10.88 -2.03
CA GLU A 133 -12.49 -10.09 -2.00
C GLU A 133 -13.13 -10.09 -0.62
N LYS A 134 -13.26 -11.27 0.02
CA LYS A 134 -13.79 -11.38 1.38
C LYS A 134 -12.94 -10.60 2.38
N LEU A 135 -11.62 -10.64 2.21
CA LEU A 135 -10.67 -9.89 3.03
C LEU A 135 -10.89 -8.38 2.90
N LEU A 136 -10.94 -7.84 1.68
CA LEU A 136 -11.18 -6.41 1.47
C LEU A 136 -12.56 -5.99 1.98
N PHE A 137 -13.59 -6.82 1.77
CA PHE A 137 -14.93 -6.57 2.28
C PHE A 137 -14.95 -6.47 3.80
N TYR A 138 -14.29 -7.41 4.49
CA TYR A 138 -14.15 -7.39 5.94
C TYR A 138 -13.38 -6.15 6.44
N LEU A 139 -12.24 -5.82 5.83
CA LEU A 139 -11.46 -4.65 6.24
C LEU A 139 -12.25 -3.35 6.05
N ASN A 140 -13.05 -3.25 4.98
CA ASN A 140 -13.92 -2.10 4.74
C ASN A 140 -15.11 -2.01 5.71
N SER A 141 -15.51 -3.12 6.35
CA SER A 141 -16.61 -3.11 7.33
C SER A 141 -16.16 -2.74 8.75
N ILE A 142 -14.84 -2.74 9.03
CA ILE A 142 -14.31 -2.30 10.32
C ILE A 142 -14.39 -0.78 10.40
N GLU A 143 -15.26 -0.31 11.29
CA GLU A 143 -15.39 1.11 11.58
C GLU A 143 -14.06 1.72 12.05
N ASN A 144 -13.76 2.93 11.61
CA ASN A 144 -12.54 3.70 11.91
C ASN A 144 -11.21 3.12 11.41
N LEU A 145 -11.18 1.92 10.82
CA LEU A 145 -10.01 1.46 10.07
C LEU A 145 -9.89 2.33 8.81
N LYS A 146 -8.70 2.90 8.59
CA LYS A 146 -8.43 3.71 7.39
C LYS A 146 -7.26 3.07 6.66
N TYR A 147 -7.41 2.82 5.37
CA TYR A 147 -6.28 2.49 4.51
C TYR A 147 -6.37 3.25 3.21
N LYS A 148 -5.22 3.38 2.55
CA LYS A 148 -5.05 3.96 1.22
C LYS A 148 -4.08 3.11 0.44
N ILE A 149 -4.25 3.09 -0.87
CA ILE A 149 -3.27 2.51 -1.78
C ILE A 149 -2.75 3.58 -2.74
N ASP A 150 -1.54 3.38 -3.25
CA ASP A 150 -1.00 4.14 -4.37
C ASP A 150 -0.39 3.17 -5.39
N LEU A 151 -0.31 3.62 -6.64
CA LEU A 151 0.10 2.78 -7.77
C LEU A 151 1.35 3.36 -8.43
N ILE A 152 2.35 2.51 -8.66
CA ILE A 152 3.50 2.85 -9.51
C ILE A 152 3.41 2.00 -10.77
N MET A 153 3.18 2.66 -11.90
CA MET A 153 2.86 1.97 -13.15
C MET A 153 4.13 1.40 -13.81
N PRO A 154 4.03 0.31 -14.60
CA PRO A 154 5.17 -0.28 -15.29
C PRO A 154 6.00 0.71 -16.10
N ARG A 155 5.35 1.66 -16.81
CA ARG A 155 6.04 2.73 -17.56
C ARG A 155 6.95 3.60 -16.68
N GLU A 156 6.56 3.82 -15.42
CA GLU A 156 7.33 4.63 -14.48
C GLU A 156 8.54 3.83 -13.99
N ILE A 157 8.32 2.55 -13.63
CA ILE A 157 9.37 1.62 -13.22
C ILE A 157 10.37 1.39 -14.36
N ASP A 158 9.90 1.35 -15.60
CA ASP A 158 10.74 1.18 -16.79
C ASP A 158 11.71 2.33 -17.00
N ARG A 159 11.36 3.53 -16.54
CA ARG A 159 12.15 4.74 -16.73
C ARG A 159 12.96 5.13 -15.49
N PHE A 160 12.34 5.17 -14.32
CA PHE A 160 12.93 5.71 -13.10
C PHE A 160 13.38 4.65 -12.11
N ASN A 161 14.21 5.05 -11.15
CA ASN A 161 14.64 4.20 -10.07
C ASN A 161 13.43 3.84 -9.17
N ILE A 162 13.10 2.55 -9.07
CA ILE A 162 11.91 2.06 -8.35
C ILE A 162 11.90 2.46 -6.87
N ASN A 163 13.04 2.40 -6.17
CA ASN A 163 13.10 2.77 -4.76
C ASN A 163 12.82 4.27 -4.57
N MET A 164 13.28 5.12 -5.49
CA MET A 164 12.97 6.56 -5.43
C MET A 164 11.49 6.85 -5.74
N LEU A 165 10.86 6.07 -6.64
CA LEU A 165 9.42 6.19 -6.88
C LEU A 165 8.61 5.73 -5.64
N MET A 166 9.08 4.68 -4.94
CA MET A 166 8.48 4.21 -3.70
C MET A 166 8.59 5.25 -2.58
N ASP A 167 9.74 5.92 -2.43
CA ASP A 167 9.90 7.03 -1.48
C ASP A 167 8.80 8.09 -1.68
N LEU A 168 8.57 8.50 -2.94
CA LEU A 168 7.55 9.50 -3.29
C LEU A 168 6.12 9.00 -3.01
N ALA A 169 5.82 7.74 -3.35
CA ALA A 169 4.51 7.14 -3.10
C ALA A 169 4.22 6.98 -1.60
N TYR A 170 5.20 6.53 -0.81
CA TYR A 170 5.06 6.41 0.63
C TYR A 170 4.95 7.77 1.33
N GLU A 171 5.72 8.78 0.92
CA GLU A 171 5.56 10.15 1.42
C GLU A 171 4.13 10.67 1.17
N LYS A 172 3.61 10.47 -0.05
CA LYS A 172 2.23 10.82 -0.41
C LYS A 172 1.22 10.08 0.48
N LEU A 173 1.31 8.76 0.61
CA LEU A 173 0.39 7.98 1.45
C LEU A 173 0.44 8.41 2.92
N LEU A 174 1.65 8.64 3.46
CA LEU A 174 1.85 9.16 4.81
C LEU A 174 1.13 10.49 4.99
N SER A 175 1.35 11.46 4.09
CA SER A 175 0.74 12.79 4.17
C SER A 175 -0.79 12.75 4.21
N ILE A 176 -1.40 11.80 3.48
CA ILE A 176 -2.85 11.60 3.44
C ILE A 176 -3.35 10.97 4.75
N LEU A 177 -2.67 9.94 5.24
CA LEU A 177 -3.12 9.16 6.40
C LEU A 177 -2.95 9.90 7.73
N ILE A 178 -1.89 10.70 7.88
CA ILE A 178 -1.60 11.45 9.11
C ILE A 178 -2.27 12.83 9.14
N HIS A 179 -3.02 13.19 8.09
CA HIS A 179 -3.72 14.47 8.03
C HIS A 179 -4.67 14.64 9.23
N ASN A 180 -4.56 15.76 9.95
CA ASN A 180 -5.27 16.05 11.20
C ASN A 180 -5.01 15.06 12.34
N VAL A 181 -3.84 14.41 12.38
CA VAL A 181 -3.42 13.54 13.47
C VAL A 181 -2.21 14.13 14.21
N SER A 182 -2.27 14.12 15.54
CA SER A 182 -1.16 14.55 16.40
C SER A 182 0.03 13.59 16.27
N PHE A 183 1.20 14.11 15.89
CA PHE A 183 2.42 13.30 15.72
C PHE A 183 2.82 12.56 17.00
N LYS A 184 2.55 13.13 18.18
CA LYS A 184 2.85 12.48 19.48
C LYS A 184 2.06 11.20 19.69
N ASP A 185 0.97 11.02 18.97
CA ASP A 185 0.07 9.88 19.05
C ASP A 185 0.25 8.89 17.90
N LEU A 186 1.32 9.04 17.10
CA LEU A 186 1.62 8.19 15.96
C LEU A 186 2.77 7.23 16.23
N ARG A 187 2.56 5.98 15.85
CA ARG A 187 3.61 5.04 15.48
C ARG A 187 3.53 4.78 13.98
N ILE A 188 4.67 4.75 13.31
CA ILE A 188 4.79 4.47 11.87
C ILE A 188 5.78 3.32 11.68
N VAL A 189 5.33 2.25 11.04
CA VAL A 189 6.12 1.07 10.68
C VAL A 189 6.20 0.97 9.16
N ILE A 190 7.42 0.90 8.62
CA ILE A 190 7.68 0.80 7.18
C ILE A 190 8.69 -0.32 6.95
N ASP A 191 8.43 -1.19 5.99
CA ASP A 191 9.40 -2.20 5.57
C ASP A 191 10.65 -1.56 4.96
N ASN A 192 11.83 -2.09 5.31
CA ASN A 192 13.08 -1.55 4.79
C ASN A 192 13.41 -2.09 3.39
N TYR A 193 12.81 -1.49 2.37
CA TYR A 193 13.07 -1.81 0.95
C TYR A 193 14.35 -1.16 0.37
N GLY A 194 15.15 -0.51 1.22
CA GLY A 194 16.24 0.39 0.82
C GLY A 194 15.76 1.83 0.66
N ILE A 195 15.17 2.38 1.73
CA ILE A 195 14.59 3.72 1.79
C ILE A 195 15.64 4.80 1.45
N GLY A 196 15.30 5.70 0.53
CA GLY A 196 16.17 6.78 0.11
C GLY A 196 16.08 8.05 0.96
N ASN A 197 16.89 9.05 0.61
CA ASN A 197 17.01 10.30 1.36
C ASN A 197 15.73 11.14 1.37
N THR A 198 14.87 11.01 0.37
CA THR A 198 13.63 11.80 0.29
C THR A 198 12.70 11.41 1.43
N LEU A 199 12.35 10.13 1.52
CA LEU A 199 11.48 9.63 2.58
C LEU A 199 12.15 9.72 3.96
N ASN A 200 13.46 9.45 4.08
CA ASN A 200 14.17 9.57 5.35
C ASN A 200 14.09 10.99 5.95
N ARG A 201 14.27 12.04 5.13
CA ARG A 201 14.14 13.42 5.61
C ARG A 201 12.73 13.73 6.10
N TYR A 202 11.72 13.24 5.37
CA TYR A 202 10.32 13.40 5.75
C TYR A 202 10.01 12.70 7.08
N LEU A 203 10.48 11.46 7.25
CA LEU A 203 10.31 10.68 8.48
C LEU A 203 11.03 11.31 9.68
N GLU A 204 12.26 11.79 9.52
CA GLU A 204 12.97 12.50 10.61
C GLU A 204 12.22 13.77 11.04
N GLY A 205 11.68 14.55 10.09
CA GLY A 205 10.85 15.72 10.42
C GLY A 205 9.56 15.37 11.17
N ILE A 206 8.99 14.18 10.98
CA ILE A 206 7.83 13.69 11.74
C ILE A 206 8.26 13.17 13.12
N LYS A 207 9.40 12.49 13.19
CA LYS A 207 9.99 11.97 14.42
C LYS A 207 10.39 13.07 15.40
N GLU A 208 10.99 14.15 14.92
CA GLU A 208 11.32 15.35 15.70
C GLU A 208 10.07 15.97 16.35
N LYS A 209 8.89 15.80 15.74
CA LYS A 209 7.61 16.27 16.28
C LYS A 209 6.94 15.28 17.26
N GLY A 210 7.59 14.16 17.56
CA GLY A 210 7.21 13.22 18.62
C GLY A 210 6.61 11.89 18.17
N ALA A 211 6.61 11.61 16.87
CA ALA A 211 6.18 10.31 16.34
C ALA A 211 7.22 9.21 16.59
N GLU A 212 6.75 7.98 16.79
CA GLU A 212 7.58 6.79 16.83
C GLU A 212 7.74 6.25 15.39
N ILE A 213 8.97 6.20 14.86
CA ILE A 213 9.26 5.66 13.52
C ILE A 213 10.06 4.37 13.67
N ILE A 214 9.58 3.31 13.03
CA ILE A 214 10.23 1.99 12.99
C ILE A 214 10.43 1.60 11.53
N THR A 215 11.69 1.45 11.14
CA THR A 215 12.09 0.95 9.83
C THR A 215 12.86 -0.35 10.00
N ILE A 216 12.27 -1.46 9.57
CA ILE A 216 12.84 -2.79 9.76
C ILE A 216 12.47 -3.70 8.60
N SER A 217 13.31 -4.68 8.29
CA SER A 217 12.98 -5.74 7.34
C SER A 217 12.02 -6.76 7.96
N ASP A 218 11.19 -7.36 7.10
CA ASP A 218 10.18 -8.36 7.47
C ASP A 218 9.21 -7.79 8.52
N SER A 219 8.82 -6.53 8.34
CA SER A 219 7.97 -5.81 9.29
C SER A 219 6.58 -6.46 9.44
N GLU A 220 6.06 -7.09 8.38
CA GLU A 220 4.80 -7.82 8.35
C GLU A 220 4.74 -9.01 9.33
N ASP A 221 5.89 -9.61 9.67
CA ASP A 221 5.95 -10.72 10.61
C ASP A 221 5.91 -10.25 12.09
N ARG A 222 6.13 -8.95 12.32
CA ARG A 222 6.33 -8.37 13.67
C ARG A 222 5.26 -7.36 14.07
N PHE A 223 4.68 -6.66 13.10
CA PHE A 223 3.77 -5.55 13.33
C PHE A 223 2.47 -5.77 12.56
N ILE A 224 1.34 -5.75 13.28
CA ILE A 224 0.01 -5.97 12.71
C ILE A 224 -0.36 -4.89 11.70
N GLU A 225 0.05 -3.64 11.94
CA GLU A 225 -0.14 -2.53 11.01
C GLU A 225 0.57 -2.75 9.67
N ALA A 226 1.80 -3.26 9.69
CA ALA A 226 2.54 -3.61 8.47
C ALA A 226 1.92 -4.83 7.78
N LYS A 227 1.50 -5.84 8.56
CA LYS A 227 0.83 -7.03 8.03
C LYS A 227 -0.48 -6.72 7.31
N LEU A 228 -1.31 -5.83 7.85
CA LEU A 228 -2.52 -5.40 7.18
C LEU A 228 -2.22 -4.63 5.89
N ALA A 229 -1.18 -3.80 5.89
CA ALA A 229 -0.74 -3.11 4.67
C ALA A 229 -0.34 -4.12 3.58
N SER A 230 0.46 -5.14 3.92
CA SER A 230 0.84 -6.25 3.03
C SER A 230 -0.38 -6.93 2.42
N PHE A 231 -1.35 -7.31 3.26
CA PHE A 231 -2.58 -7.95 2.79
C PHE A 231 -3.42 -7.05 1.88
N ILE A 232 -3.57 -5.77 2.22
CA ILE A 232 -4.32 -4.81 1.40
C ILE A 232 -3.64 -4.64 0.04
N ALA A 233 -2.32 -4.44 0.03
CA ALA A 233 -1.54 -4.29 -1.19
C ALA A 233 -1.69 -5.54 -2.08
N LYS A 234 -1.54 -6.74 -1.50
CA LYS A 234 -1.70 -8.03 -2.18
C LYS A 234 -3.11 -8.24 -2.73
N ALA A 235 -4.15 -7.97 -1.94
CA ALA A 235 -5.53 -8.13 -2.36
C ALA A 235 -5.88 -7.24 -3.56
N HIS A 236 -5.45 -5.97 -3.53
CA HIS A 236 -5.65 -5.05 -4.65
C HIS A 236 -4.87 -5.48 -5.89
N ARG A 237 -3.61 -5.90 -5.74
CA ARG A 237 -2.83 -6.41 -6.86
C ARG A 237 -3.49 -7.62 -7.50
N GLU A 238 -3.91 -8.62 -6.72
CA GLU A 238 -4.59 -9.81 -7.23
C GLU A 238 -5.86 -9.45 -7.99
N LYS A 239 -6.63 -8.46 -7.49
CA LYS A 239 -7.79 -7.93 -8.20
C LYS A 239 -7.45 -7.29 -9.52
N PHE A 240 -6.43 -6.43 -9.57
CA PHE A 240 -6.00 -5.79 -10.81
C PHE A 240 -5.52 -6.82 -11.83
N LEU A 241 -4.68 -7.78 -11.42
CA LEU A 241 -4.17 -8.82 -12.30
C LEU A 241 -5.29 -9.70 -12.86
N LYS A 242 -6.27 -10.09 -12.04
CA LYS A 242 -7.46 -10.81 -12.51
C LYS A 242 -8.20 -10.01 -13.57
N LYS A 243 -8.46 -8.72 -13.31
CA LYS A 243 -9.18 -7.87 -14.27
C LYS A 243 -8.43 -7.68 -15.58
N ILE A 244 -7.10 -7.52 -15.52
CA ILE A 244 -6.25 -7.44 -16.71
C ILE A 244 -6.32 -8.76 -17.49
N SER A 245 -6.21 -9.90 -16.81
CA SER A 245 -6.33 -11.22 -17.43
C SER A 245 -7.66 -11.39 -18.18
N GLU A 246 -8.77 -11.02 -17.56
CA GLU A 246 -10.10 -11.08 -18.17
C GLU A 246 -10.21 -10.19 -19.42
N ILE A 247 -9.79 -8.93 -19.32
CA ILE A 247 -9.96 -7.93 -20.38
C ILE A 247 -9.08 -8.24 -21.58
N TYR A 248 -7.82 -8.60 -21.34
CA TYR A 248 -6.85 -8.88 -22.38
C TYR A 248 -6.81 -10.35 -22.80
N ARG A 249 -7.66 -11.21 -22.19
CA ARG A 249 -7.75 -12.65 -22.43
C ARG A 249 -6.39 -13.35 -22.30
N ILE A 250 -5.65 -12.99 -21.26
CA ILE A 250 -4.34 -13.56 -20.92
C ILE A 250 -4.56 -14.57 -19.79
N GLU A 251 -3.93 -15.74 -19.83
CA GLU A 251 -4.05 -16.75 -18.77
C GLU A 251 -3.54 -16.22 -17.42
N GLU A 252 -4.26 -16.51 -16.32
CA GLU A 252 -3.87 -16.07 -14.97
C GLU A 252 -2.50 -16.60 -14.55
N GLU A 253 -2.14 -17.81 -14.98
CA GLU A 253 -0.84 -18.42 -14.70
C GLU A 253 0.32 -17.63 -15.30
N ILE A 254 0.11 -16.98 -16.45
CA ILE A 254 1.11 -16.11 -17.08
C ILE A 254 1.21 -14.81 -16.30
N ILE A 255 0.08 -14.15 -16.03
CA ILE A 255 0.10 -12.80 -15.46
C ILE A 255 0.56 -12.77 -14.00
N LYS A 256 0.36 -13.88 -13.27
CA LYS A 256 0.81 -14.07 -11.88
C LYS A 256 2.10 -14.91 -11.79
N GLY A 257 2.61 -15.35 -12.93
CA GLY A 257 3.72 -16.30 -13.01
C GLY A 257 5.08 -15.66 -12.79
N ASN A 258 6.03 -16.48 -12.35
CA ASN A 258 7.43 -16.08 -12.21
C ASN A 258 8.21 -16.38 -13.51
N LEU A 259 9.13 -15.49 -13.92
CA LEU A 259 9.97 -15.70 -15.11
C LEU A 259 10.98 -16.86 -15.01
N SER A 260 11.08 -17.52 -13.85
CA SER A 260 11.77 -18.81 -13.72
C SER A 260 11.07 -19.93 -14.50
N ASP A 261 9.76 -19.80 -14.71
CA ASP A 261 8.99 -20.68 -15.58
C ASP A 261 9.21 -20.30 -17.06
N ILE A 262 9.62 -21.28 -17.87
CA ILE A 262 9.94 -21.05 -19.28
C ILE A 262 8.71 -20.61 -20.09
N TYR A 263 7.52 -21.14 -19.78
CA TYR A 263 6.29 -20.78 -20.46
C TYR A 263 5.93 -19.31 -20.19
N VAL A 264 5.99 -18.91 -18.91
CA VAL A 264 5.73 -17.52 -18.50
C VAL A 264 6.76 -16.57 -19.13
N ARG A 265 8.04 -16.98 -19.15
CA ARG A 265 9.11 -16.19 -19.75
C ARG A 265 8.92 -15.96 -21.23
N ASP A 266 8.58 -16.99 -22.00
CA ASP A 266 8.39 -16.88 -23.44
C ASP A 266 7.20 -15.97 -23.76
N ARG A 267 6.10 -16.08 -22.99
CA ARG A 267 4.94 -15.19 -23.09
C ARG A 267 5.28 -13.76 -22.72
N PHE A 268 6.04 -13.54 -21.66
CA PHE A 268 6.53 -12.20 -21.29
C PHE A 268 7.34 -11.56 -22.41
N LEU A 269 8.25 -12.30 -23.06
CA LEU A 269 9.04 -11.78 -24.18
C LEU A 269 8.16 -11.40 -25.38
N GLN A 270 7.09 -12.14 -25.65
CA GLN A 270 6.11 -11.78 -26.68
C GLN A 270 5.35 -10.50 -26.32
N TYR A 271 4.85 -10.39 -25.09
CA TYR A 271 4.06 -9.25 -24.62
C TYR A 271 4.88 -7.98 -24.44
N LYS A 272 6.16 -8.09 -24.11
CA LYS A 272 7.10 -6.97 -23.97
C LYS A 272 7.23 -6.13 -25.24
N ASN A 273 7.04 -6.75 -26.41
CA ASN A 273 7.07 -6.06 -27.71
C ASN A 273 5.71 -5.45 -28.10
N GLN A 274 4.66 -5.66 -27.31
CA GLN A 274 3.33 -5.11 -27.54
C GLN A 274 3.12 -3.84 -26.71
N ASP A 275 2.08 -3.08 -27.05
CA ASP A 275 1.71 -1.87 -26.31
C ASP A 275 0.79 -2.14 -25.11
N PHE A 276 1.24 -3.04 -24.23
CA PHE A 276 0.55 -3.32 -22.98
C PHE A 276 1.11 -2.47 -21.84
N TRP A 277 0.26 -1.56 -21.35
CA TRP A 277 0.60 -0.65 -20.25
C TRP A 277 0.99 -1.38 -18.95
N PHE A 278 0.51 -2.61 -18.78
CA PHE A 278 0.73 -3.43 -17.60
C PHE A 278 2.00 -4.29 -17.68
N VAL A 279 2.82 -4.21 -18.74
CA VAL A 279 4.06 -4.99 -18.87
C VAL A 279 5.27 -4.14 -18.52
N ARG A 280 6.14 -4.63 -17.63
CA ARG A 280 7.42 -3.98 -17.28
C ARG A 280 8.49 -4.39 -18.29
N ARG A 281 8.71 -3.56 -19.30
CA ARG A 281 9.58 -3.88 -20.43
C ARG A 281 11.05 -3.99 -20.02
N SER A 282 11.47 -3.24 -19.03
CA SER A 282 12.85 -3.26 -18.52
C SER A 282 13.13 -4.39 -17.52
N PHE A 283 12.14 -5.23 -17.21
CA PHE A 283 12.30 -6.30 -16.23
C PHE A 283 13.43 -7.26 -16.64
N GLY A 284 14.31 -7.58 -15.69
CA GLY A 284 15.48 -8.44 -15.91
C GLY A 284 16.63 -7.80 -16.68
N GLU A 285 16.49 -6.55 -17.14
CA GLU A 285 17.55 -5.84 -17.87
C GLU A 285 18.37 -4.96 -16.94
N LYS A 286 19.70 -4.99 -17.09
CA LYS A 286 20.60 -4.02 -16.43
C LYS A 286 20.54 -2.69 -17.19
N LYS A 287 19.53 -1.88 -16.89
CA LYS A 287 19.39 -0.51 -17.41
C LYS A 287 19.69 0.51 -16.32
N ILE A 288 20.43 1.56 -16.69
CA ILE A 288 20.59 2.74 -15.85
C ILE A 288 19.24 3.46 -15.83
N LYS A 289 18.69 3.66 -14.63
CA LYS A 289 17.40 4.31 -14.41
C LYS A 289 17.58 5.80 -14.14
N GLU A 290 16.63 6.59 -14.63
CA GLU A 290 16.57 8.03 -14.35
C GLU A 290 16.24 8.27 -12.86
N LYS A 291 16.71 9.40 -12.33
CA LYS A 291 16.20 9.94 -11.07
C LYS A 291 14.91 10.73 -11.35
N PRO A 292 13.90 10.70 -10.48
CA PRO A 292 12.63 11.42 -10.67
C PRO A 292 12.79 12.94 -10.49
N SER A 293 13.49 13.59 -11.42
CA SER A 293 13.75 15.04 -11.39
C SER A 293 12.50 15.89 -11.62
N PHE A 294 11.41 15.30 -12.13
CA PHE A 294 10.11 15.94 -12.29
C PHE A 294 9.58 16.52 -10.97
N ILE A 295 10.01 16.02 -9.82
CA ILE A 295 9.60 16.55 -8.52
C ILE A 295 10.00 18.02 -8.33
N ASN A 296 11.08 18.46 -9.00
CA ASN A 296 11.56 19.84 -8.97
C ASN A 296 10.66 20.81 -9.77
N MET A 297 9.66 20.30 -10.48
CA MET A 297 8.65 21.12 -11.18
C MET A 297 7.62 21.70 -10.21
N ILE A 298 7.55 21.20 -8.98
CA ILE A 298 6.66 21.75 -7.94
C ILE A 298 7.53 22.42 -6.88
N ASP A 299 7.28 23.70 -6.64
CA ASP A 299 7.96 24.42 -5.55
C ASP A 299 7.40 24.03 -4.16
N GLU A 300 8.01 24.58 -3.10
CA GLU A 300 7.62 24.34 -1.71
C GLU A 300 6.17 24.79 -1.42
N GLU A 301 5.72 25.83 -2.12
CA GLU A 301 4.35 26.36 -2.09
C GLU A 301 3.37 25.56 -2.96
N GLY A 302 3.83 24.53 -3.68
CA GLY A 302 3.00 23.60 -4.44
C GLY A 302 2.70 24.08 -5.86
N ARG A 303 3.32 25.16 -6.31
CA ARG A 303 3.09 25.76 -7.63
C ARG A 303 3.94 25.05 -8.67
N VAL A 304 3.40 24.96 -9.87
CA VAL A 304 4.11 24.46 -11.06
C VAL A 304 5.09 25.52 -11.53
N LEU A 305 6.38 25.18 -11.56
CA LEU A 305 7.46 25.97 -12.11
C LEU A 305 7.67 25.63 -13.59
N CYS A 306 7.64 26.64 -14.46
CA CYS A 306 8.02 26.47 -15.86
C CYS A 306 9.51 26.77 -16.08
N PHE A 307 10.30 25.74 -16.38
CA PHE A 307 11.74 25.90 -16.68
C PHE A 307 12.06 26.69 -17.96
N TYR A 308 11.06 26.99 -18.80
CA TYR A 308 11.29 27.77 -20.02
C TYR A 308 11.16 29.29 -19.81
N CYS A 309 10.23 29.74 -18.96
CA CYS A 309 9.98 31.16 -18.73
C CYS A 309 10.18 31.60 -17.28
N GLY A 310 10.50 30.67 -16.37
CA GLY A 310 10.76 30.93 -14.95
C GLY A 310 9.52 31.26 -14.11
N ARG A 311 8.32 31.28 -14.70
CA ARG A 311 7.09 31.61 -13.99
C ARG A 311 6.53 30.42 -13.21
N VAL A 312 5.86 30.71 -12.11
CA VAL A 312 5.15 29.75 -11.26
C VAL A 312 3.64 29.94 -11.37
N SER A 313 2.87 28.87 -11.18
CA SER A 313 1.39 28.91 -11.22
C SER A 313 0.75 27.81 -10.37
N TYR A 314 -0.40 28.11 -9.76
CA TYR A 314 -1.31 27.08 -9.20
C TYR A 314 -2.17 26.41 -10.28
N GLN A 315 -1.91 26.70 -11.55
CA GLN A 315 -2.65 26.14 -12.68
C GLN A 315 -1.72 25.54 -13.71
N ALA A 316 -2.14 24.40 -14.27
CA ALA A 316 -1.54 23.79 -15.45
C ALA A 316 -2.63 23.54 -16.51
N ILE A 317 -2.29 23.70 -17.78
CA ILE A 317 -3.21 23.42 -18.89
C ILE A 317 -2.89 22.06 -19.47
N LEU A 318 -3.89 21.20 -19.62
CA LEU A 318 -3.83 20.00 -20.44
C LEU A 318 -4.56 20.26 -21.75
N ASP A 319 -3.79 20.34 -22.83
CA ASP A 319 -4.29 20.57 -24.19
C ASP A 319 -3.68 19.53 -25.14
N ASN A 320 -4.50 18.88 -25.96
CA ASN A 320 -4.07 17.85 -26.90
C ASN A 320 -3.20 16.77 -26.24
N HIS A 321 -3.62 16.29 -25.06
CA HIS A 321 -2.89 15.30 -24.24
C HIS A 321 -1.50 15.74 -23.74
N LYS A 322 -1.20 17.04 -23.76
CA LYS A 322 0.08 17.60 -23.34
C LYS A 322 -0.11 18.68 -22.30
N PHE A 323 0.65 18.61 -21.22
CA PHE A 323 0.69 19.68 -20.25
C PHE A 323 1.45 20.88 -20.81
N LYS A 324 0.87 22.08 -20.75
CA LYS A 324 1.42 23.33 -21.27
C LYS A 324 1.47 24.39 -20.19
N CYS A 325 2.49 25.25 -20.26
CA CYS A 325 2.60 26.43 -19.43
C CYS A 325 1.50 27.45 -19.78
N LEU A 326 0.77 27.91 -18.76
CA LEU A 326 -0.26 28.97 -18.89
C LEU A 326 0.28 30.26 -19.51
N TYR A 327 1.57 30.57 -19.32
CA TYR A 327 2.13 31.87 -19.72
C TYR A 327 2.83 31.86 -21.07
N CYS A 328 3.61 30.82 -21.38
CA CYS A 328 4.42 30.76 -22.61
C CYS A 328 3.95 29.69 -23.59
N GLY A 329 2.93 28.89 -23.25
CA GLY A 329 2.36 27.85 -24.10
C GLY A 329 3.24 26.64 -24.36
N LYS A 330 4.49 26.63 -23.87
CA LYS A 330 5.42 25.51 -24.06
C LYS A 330 4.99 24.28 -23.26
N GLU A 331 5.19 23.10 -23.87
CA GLU A 331 4.95 21.81 -23.24
C GLU A 331 5.86 21.62 -22.02
N ILE A 332 5.28 21.26 -20.87
CA ILE A 332 5.99 20.88 -19.65
C ILE A 332 5.97 19.36 -19.58
N LYS A 333 7.02 18.72 -20.09
CA LYS A 333 7.17 17.26 -20.04
C LYS A 333 7.19 16.74 -18.61
N ASP A 334 6.63 15.56 -18.38
CA ASP A 334 6.57 14.86 -17.09
C ASP A 334 5.79 15.58 -15.99
N LEU A 335 5.07 16.65 -16.32
CA LEU A 335 4.26 17.37 -15.33
C LEU A 335 3.19 16.47 -14.71
N GLU A 336 2.65 15.51 -15.47
CA GLU A 336 1.70 14.53 -14.96
C GLU A 336 2.26 13.71 -13.79
N LEU A 337 3.56 13.37 -13.82
CA LEU A 337 4.20 12.62 -12.75
C LEU A 337 4.40 13.51 -11.53
N ALA A 338 4.85 14.75 -11.74
CA ALA A 338 4.98 15.73 -10.66
C ALA A 338 3.64 15.98 -9.96
N LEU A 339 2.56 16.15 -10.73
CA LEU A 339 1.21 16.33 -10.21
C LEU A 339 0.69 15.06 -9.50
N LYS A 340 0.94 13.88 -10.05
CA LYS A 340 0.54 12.59 -9.46
C LYS A 340 1.17 12.36 -8.08
N TYR A 341 2.46 12.63 -7.94
CA TYR A 341 3.19 12.40 -6.70
C TYR A 341 2.99 13.52 -5.68
N LYS A 342 2.79 14.77 -6.12
CA LYS A 342 2.55 15.90 -5.20
C LYS A 342 1.12 16.01 -4.71
N TYR A 343 0.15 15.91 -5.63
CA TYR A 343 -1.28 16.10 -5.34
C TYR A 343 -2.03 14.78 -5.42
N GLY A 344 -1.87 14.05 -6.53
CA GLY A 344 -2.32 12.66 -6.69
C GLY A 344 -3.82 12.38 -6.56
N VAL A 345 -4.63 13.42 -6.40
CA VAL A 345 -6.08 13.37 -6.23
C VAL A 345 -6.71 14.42 -7.11
N ILE A 346 -7.59 13.99 -8.01
CA ILE A 346 -8.36 14.83 -8.92
C ILE A 346 -9.81 14.80 -8.45
N ARG A 347 -10.35 15.97 -8.10
CA ARG A 347 -11.77 16.16 -7.83
C ARG A 347 -12.44 16.70 -9.09
N ILE A 348 -13.48 16.02 -9.53
CA ILE A 348 -14.30 16.45 -10.67
C ILE A 348 -15.68 16.80 -10.15
N GLU A 349 -16.04 18.08 -10.22
CA GLU A 349 -17.39 18.55 -9.91
C GLU A 349 -18.17 18.86 -11.20
N ASP A 350 -17.48 19.40 -12.20
CA ASP A 350 -18.05 19.71 -13.50
C ASP A 350 -18.17 18.46 -14.38
N LYS A 351 -19.40 17.98 -14.58
CA LYS A 351 -19.70 16.82 -15.42
C LYS A 351 -19.25 17.00 -16.87
N ARG A 352 -19.12 18.23 -17.36
CA ARG A 352 -18.65 18.50 -18.74
C ARG A 352 -17.21 18.02 -18.96
N VAL A 353 -16.40 17.96 -17.90
CA VAL A 353 -15.00 17.48 -17.96
C VAL A 353 -14.92 15.96 -18.08
N ILE A 354 -15.96 15.23 -17.66
CA ILE A 354 -15.93 13.77 -17.52
C ILE A 354 -15.69 13.07 -18.85
N GLU A 355 -16.37 13.49 -19.92
CA GLU A 355 -16.22 12.87 -21.24
C GLU A 355 -14.78 12.99 -21.75
N MET A 356 -14.15 14.15 -21.58
CA MET A 356 -12.75 14.37 -21.97
C MET A 356 -11.80 13.51 -21.13
N ILE A 357 -12.04 13.39 -19.82
CA ILE A 357 -11.21 12.54 -18.95
C ILE A 357 -11.34 11.06 -19.32
N LEU A 358 -12.55 10.60 -19.64
CA LEU A 358 -12.77 9.23 -20.10
C LEU A 358 -12.08 8.97 -21.45
N ASP A 359 -12.12 9.93 -22.37
CA ASP A 359 -11.38 9.85 -23.64
C ASP A 359 -9.85 9.73 -23.40
N ILE A 360 -9.31 10.60 -22.54
CA ILE A 360 -7.91 10.55 -22.12
C ILE A 360 -7.57 9.18 -21.54
N LEU A 361 -8.39 8.63 -20.63
CA LEU A 361 -8.15 7.32 -20.02
C LEU A 361 -8.21 6.19 -21.04
N LYS A 362 -9.07 6.26 -22.06
CA LYS A 362 -9.15 5.24 -23.12
C LYS A 362 -7.90 5.22 -24.00
N HIS A 363 -7.34 6.39 -24.30
CA HIS A 363 -6.34 6.53 -25.36
C HIS A 363 -4.93 6.88 -24.89
N LYS A 364 -4.79 7.34 -23.64
CA LYS A 364 -3.53 7.76 -23.03
C LYS A 364 -3.41 7.23 -21.61
N ASN A 365 -2.17 7.21 -21.14
CA ASN A 365 -1.81 6.81 -19.78
C ASN A 365 -1.49 8.02 -18.88
N ILE A 366 -1.69 9.26 -19.36
CA ILE A 366 -1.26 10.47 -18.64
C ILE A 366 -1.91 10.63 -17.26
N LEU A 367 -3.12 10.08 -17.06
CA LEU A 367 -3.85 10.10 -15.78
C LEU A 367 -3.73 8.80 -14.98
N ASP A 368 -2.87 7.88 -15.42
CA ASP A 368 -2.66 6.62 -14.71
C ASP A 368 -2.02 6.88 -13.33
N GLY A 369 -2.54 6.22 -12.30
CA GLY A 369 -2.11 6.30 -10.92
C GLY A 369 -2.67 7.51 -10.14
N PHE A 370 -3.57 8.31 -10.73
CA PHE A 370 -4.32 9.32 -9.99
C PHE A 370 -5.51 8.72 -9.24
N ASN A 371 -5.83 9.30 -8.08
CA ASN A 371 -7.11 9.11 -7.41
C ASN A 371 -8.15 10.07 -7.96
N PHE A 372 -9.39 9.60 -8.13
CA PHE A 372 -10.51 10.44 -8.54
C PHE A 372 -11.58 10.50 -7.45
N ILE A 373 -12.05 11.72 -7.16
CA ILE A 373 -13.28 11.99 -6.42
C ILE A 373 -14.31 12.43 -7.47
N LEU A 374 -15.35 11.62 -7.64
CA LEU A 374 -16.31 11.75 -8.73
C LEU A 374 -17.73 11.94 -8.21
N PRO A 375 -18.63 12.56 -8.99
CA PRO A 375 -20.07 12.49 -8.74
C PRO A 375 -20.54 11.03 -8.80
N GLU A 376 -21.52 10.67 -7.97
CA GLU A 376 -21.98 9.28 -7.80
C GLU A 376 -22.47 8.64 -9.11
N ASP A 377 -23.19 9.40 -9.93
CA ASP A 377 -23.70 8.95 -11.23
C ASP A 377 -22.62 8.70 -12.29
N SER A 378 -21.40 9.18 -12.04
CA SER A 378 -20.28 9.06 -12.96
C SER A 378 -19.36 7.88 -12.62
N LEU A 379 -19.52 7.28 -11.43
CA LEU A 379 -18.67 6.21 -10.92
C LEU A 379 -18.54 5.03 -11.90
N GLN A 380 -19.67 4.59 -12.46
CA GLN A 380 -19.75 3.41 -13.34
C GLN A 380 -18.82 3.50 -14.55
N ALA A 381 -18.68 4.69 -15.14
CA ALA A 381 -17.83 4.89 -16.32
C ALA A 381 -16.32 4.75 -16.00
N PHE A 382 -15.92 4.96 -14.75
CA PHE A 382 -14.52 4.88 -14.31
C PHE A 382 -14.13 3.51 -13.75
N LEU A 383 -15.12 2.68 -13.35
CA LEU A 383 -14.87 1.36 -12.76
C LEU A 383 -13.95 0.46 -13.59
N PRO A 384 -14.06 0.38 -14.94
CA PRO A 384 -13.17 -0.46 -15.73
C PRO A 384 -11.69 -0.08 -15.58
N PHE A 385 -11.39 1.22 -15.53
CA PHE A 385 -10.01 1.72 -15.36
C PHE A 385 -9.52 1.51 -13.92
N ARG A 386 -10.40 1.70 -12.94
CA ARG A 386 -10.10 1.41 -11.53
C ARG A 386 -9.79 -0.07 -11.32
N ASP A 387 -10.65 -0.95 -11.83
CA ASP A 387 -10.54 -2.39 -11.61
C ASP A 387 -9.36 -3.01 -12.34
N MET A 388 -8.87 -2.38 -13.42
CA MET A 388 -7.60 -2.73 -14.05
C MET A 388 -6.38 -2.22 -13.27
N GLY A 389 -6.54 -1.35 -12.27
CA GLY A 389 -5.42 -0.71 -11.58
C GLY A 389 -4.73 0.36 -12.44
N ARG A 390 -5.49 1.06 -13.29
CA ARG A 390 -5.00 2.25 -14.01
C ARG A 390 -5.20 3.51 -13.21
N ILE A 391 -6.31 3.61 -12.50
CA ILE A 391 -6.65 4.75 -11.63
C ILE A 391 -7.15 4.23 -10.30
N LEU A 392 -7.30 5.15 -9.35
CA LEU A 392 -7.93 4.90 -8.07
C LEU A 392 -9.19 5.76 -7.96
N ILE A 393 -10.14 5.34 -7.12
CA ILE A 393 -11.37 6.10 -6.86
C ILE A 393 -11.56 6.16 -5.36
N GLU A 394 -11.89 7.35 -4.85
CA GLU A 394 -12.18 7.58 -3.45
C GLU A 394 -13.62 8.07 -3.23
N THR A 395 -14.22 7.65 -2.12
CA THR A 395 -15.55 8.08 -1.66
C THR A 395 -15.52 9.16 -0.56
N LYS A 396 -14.35 9.52 -0.04
CA LYS A 396 -14.16 10.54 1.01
C LYS A 396 -13.77 11.89 0.41
N ASN A 397 -14.38 12.96 0.92
CA ASN A 397 -14.23 14.31 0.36
C ASN A 397 -13.05 15.12 0.93
N SER A 398 -12.44 14.73 2.07
CA SER A 398 -11.36 15.51 2.69
C SER A 398 -9.97 14.97 2.32
N TYR A 399 -9.17 15.80 1.64
CA TYR A 399 -7.77 15.56 1.35
C TYR A 399 -6.96 16.83 1.64
N PRO A 400 -5.70 16.72 2.12
CA PRO A 400 -4.84 17.88 2.36
C PRO A 400 -4.61 18.71 1.09
N THR A 401 -4.53 18.02 -0.05
CA THR A 401 -4.31 18.65 -1.35
C THR A 401 -5.11 17.91 -2.42
N CYS A 402 -5.68 18.64 -3.37
CA CYS A 402 -6.38 18.07 -4.52
C CYS A 402 -6.20 18.94 -5.77
N ILE A 403 -6.61 18.39 -6.91
CA ILE A 403 -6.65 19.09 -8.19
C ILE A 403 -8.11 19.21 -8.59
N GLU A 404 -8.58 20.42 -8.86
CA GLU A 404 -9.90 20.65 -9.46
C GLU A 404 -9.74 20.90 -10.95
N LEU A 405 -10.63 20.31 -11.73
CA LEU A 405 -10.60 20.43 -13.18
C LEU A 405 -11.70 21.37 -13.67
N ASN A 406 -11.30 22.31 -14.53
CA ASN A 406 -12.20 23.24 -15.20
C ASN A 406 -11.97 23.19 -16.71
N LEU A 407 -13.01 23.51 -17.49
CA LEU A 407 -12.89 23.65 -18.95
C LEU A 407 -12.58 25.09 -19.34
N GLN A 408 -11.67 25.25 -20.29
CA GLN A 408 -11.40 26.51 -20.96
C GLN A 408 -11.24 26.26 -22.46
N GLY A 409 -12.33 26.49 -23.22
CA GLY A 409 -12.42 26.04 -24.61
C GLY A 409 -12.31 24.52 -24.69
N ASP A 410 -11.40 24.02 -25.54
CA ASP A 410 -11.11 22.59 -25.71
C ASP A 410 -10.01 22.07 -24.76
N SER A 411 -9.57 22.89 -23.79
CA SER A 411 -8.50 22.54 -22.86
C SER A 411 -9.02 22.31 -21.45
N ILE A 412 -8.34 21.43 -20.70
CA ILE A 412 -8.62 21.18 -19.28
C ILE A 412 -7.61 21.96 -18.44
N VAL A 413 -8.09 22.77 -17.51
CA VAL A 413 -7.28 23.50 -16.55
C VAL A 413 -7.25 22.75 -15.23
N PHE A 414 -6.04 22.34 -14.82
CA PHE A 414 -5.76 21.70 -13.54
C PHE A 414 -5.48 22.79 -12.52
N SER A 415 -6.42 23.02 -11.60
CA SER A 415 -6.30 23.98 -10.51
C SER A 415 -5.84 23.28 -9.24
N LEU A 416 -4.68 23.68 -8.72
CA LEU A 416 -3.99 23.01 -7.63
C LEU A 416 -4.41 23.62 -6.29
N ILE A 417 -5.04 22.81 -5.44
CA ILE A 417 -5.68 23.27 -4.21
C ILE A 417 -5.02 22.62 -3.01
N ARG A 418 -4.76 23.44 -1.99
CA ARG A 418 -4.34 23.04 -0.65
C ARG A 418 -5.49 23.33 0.30
N ASN A 419 -6.05 22.30 0.91
CA ASN A 419 -7.04 22.44 1.97
C ASN A 419 -6.26 22.59 3.28
N VAL A 420 -6.13 23.84 3.74
CA VAL A 420 -5.42 24.22 4.97
C VAL A 420 -6.34 24.10 6.17
#